data_AF-A0A1R4H157-F1
#
_entry.id   AF-A0A1R4H157-F1
#
_cell.length_a   1.000
_cell.length_b   1.000
_cell.length_c   1.000
_cell.angle_alpha   90.00
_cell.angle_beta   90.00
_cell.angle_gamma   90.00
#
_symmetry.space_group_name_H-M   'P 1'
#
loop_
_entity.id
_entity.type
_entity.pdbx_description
1 polymer ?
#
loop_
_entity_poly.entity_id
_entity_poly.type
_entity_poly.pdbx_seq_one_letter_code
_entity_poly.pdbx_strand_id
1 'polypeptide(L)'
;MGFFANSKHGLAKAFEWSKHENEFIKRAGFVIMAAYGFADKAAGNEVFEQFFPVIEREANDDRIYVKKAVNWTLRNVGKRNVDLKKRAIVVAKRILAINSKSAKWIAKNAINELEKPDVNILNYPRNIYKPALLRVNR
;
A
#
# COMPACT_ATOMS: atom_id res chain seq x y z
N MET A 1 9.87 12.17 7.51
CA MET A 1 8.65 11.33 7.32
C MET A 1 8.63 10.06 8.19
N GLY A 2 9.76 9.38 8.46
CA GLY A 2 9.76 8.11 9.21
C GLY A 2 9.30 8.18 10.67
N PHE A 3 9.52 9.29 11.37
CA PHE A 3 9.22 9.42 12.80
C PHE A 3 7.72 9.28 13.12
N PHE A 4 6.84 10.00 12.41
CA PHE A 4 5.40 9.96 12.68
C PHE A 4 4.76 8.63 12.22
N ALA A 5 5.17 8.13 11.06
CA ALA A 5 4.66 6.87 10.52
C ALA A 5 5.00 5.69 11.45
N ASN A 6 6.20 5.65 12.02
CA ASN A 6 6.64 4.55 12.89
C ASN A 6 6.07 4.61 14.32
N SER A 7 5.15 5.55 14.60
CA SER A 7 4.51 5.64 15.91
C SER A 7 3.20 4.84 15.94
N LYS A 8 2.86 4.28 17.11
CA LYS A 8 1.54 3.64 17.34
C LYS A 8 0.37 4.57 16.99
N HIS A 9 0.56 5.88 17.15
CA HIS A 9 -0.44 6.90 16.86
C HIS A 9 -0.59 7.21 15.36
N GLY A 10 0.48 7.03 14.58
CA GLY A 10 0.50 7.34 13.15
C GLY A 10 -0.47 6.48 12.35
N LEU A 11 -0.50 5.17 12.60
CA LEU A 11 -1.45 4.27 11.94
C LEU A 11 -2.89 4.54 12.38
N ALA A 12 -3.14 4.72 13.68
CA ALA A 12 -4.48 5.06 14.18
C ALA A 12 -5.04 6.32 13.50
N LYS A 13 -4.22 7.38 13.42
CA LYS A 13 -4.60 8.61 12.69
C LYS A 13 -4.74 8.39 11.19
N ALA A 14 -3.93 7.54 10.59
CA ALA A 14 -4.08 7.22 9.17
C ALA A 14 -5.44 6.57 8.86
N PHE A 15 -5.89 5.63 9.70
CA PHE A 15 -7.21 5.00 9.57
C PHE A 15 -8.35 6.01 9.79
N GLU A 16 -8.24 6.86 10.81
CA GLU A 16 -9.20 7.95 11.06
C GLU A 16 -9.30 8.88 9.85
N TRP A 17 -8.15 9.41 9.40
CA TRP A 17 -8.10 10.37 8.31
C TRP A 17 -8.54 9.78 6.97
N SER A 18 -8.34 8.49 6.73
CA SER A 18 -8.82 7.82 5.51
C SER A 18 -10.33 7.95 5.25
N LYS A 19 -11.12 8.25 6.30
CA LYS A 19 -12.59 8.42 6.24
C LYS A 19 -13.01 9.89 6.18
N HIS A 20 -12.07 10.83 6.27
CA HIS A 20 -12.39 12.23 6.45
C HIS A 20 -12.91 12.87 5.16
N GLU A 21 -13.89 13.77 5.27
CA GLU A 21 -14.49 14.43 4.10
C GLU A 21 -13.53 15.39 3.40
N ASN A 22 -12.72 16.15 4.16
CA ASN A 22 -11.70 17.01 3.57
C ASN A 22 -10.64 16.22 2.77
N GLU A 23 -10.41 16.61 1.52
CA GLU A 23 -9.53 15.92 0.55
C GLU A 23 -8.11 15.72 1.07
N PHE A 24 -7.51 16.76 1.65
CA PHE A 24 -6.11 16.72 2.05
C PHE A 24 -5.89 15.94 3.34
N ILE A 25 -6.88 15.95 4.23
CA ILE A 25 -6.86 15.10 5.43
C ILE A 25 -6.96 13.62 4.99
N LYS A 26 -7.91 13.29 4.10
CA LYS A 26 -8.01 11.94 3.54
C LYS A 26 -6.75 11.48 2.84
N ARG A 27 -6.20 12.33 1.97
CA ARG A 27 -4.93 12.10 1.28
C ARG A 27 -3.81 11.81 2.30
N ALA A 28 -3.71 12.60 3.37
CA ALA A 28 -2.67 12.41 4.39
C ALA A 28 -2.77 11.02 5.04
N GLY A 29 -3.98 10.52 5.31
CA GLY A 29 -4.19 9.17 5.84
C GLY A 29 -3.56 8.09 4.95
N PHE A 30 -3.85 8.11 3.65
CA PHE A 30 -3.26 7.15 2.69
C PHE A 30 -1.74 7.31 2.55
N VAL A 31 -1.24 8.55 2.52
CA VAL A 31 0.21 8.80 2.44
C VAL A 31 0.95 8.25 3.67
N ILE A 32 0.36 8.33 4.86
CA ILE A 32 0.93 7.74 6.07
C ILE A 32 0.97 6.21 5.96
N MET A 33 -0.11 5.57 5.48
CA MET A 33 -0.15 4.12 5.25
C MET A 33 0.94 3.67 4.26
N ALA A 34 1.11 4.41 3.15
CA ALA A 34 2.16 4.14 2.17
C ALA A 34 3.57 4.29 2.78
N ALA A 35 3.78 5.36 3.55
CA ALA A 35 5.07 5.64 4.21
C ALA A 35 5.42 4.62 5.29
N TYR A 36 4.42 4.05 5.97
CA TYR A 36 4.61 3.02 7.00
C TYR A 36 5.41 1.82 6.48
N GLY A 37 5.18 1.42 5.23
CA GLY A 37 5.90 0.33 4.57
C GLY A 37 7.42 0.54 4.40
N PHE A 38 7.89 1.78 4.52
CA PHE A 38 9.33 2.10 4.51
C PHE A 38 9.89 2.35 5.91
N ALA A 39 9.04 2.89 6.80
CA ALA A 39 9.42 3.27 8.15
C ALA A 39 9.62 2.04 9.05
N ASP A 40 8.64 1.14 9.05
CA ASP A 40 8.71 -0.09 9.83
C ASP A 40 9.07 -1.27 8.93
N LYS A 41 10.35 -1.64 8.94
CA LYS A 41 10.90 -2.73 8.12
C LYS A 41 10.69 -4.11 8.77
N ALA A 42 10.26 -4.16 10.02
CA ALA A 42 10.05 -5.39 10.78
C ALA A 42 8.56 -5.77 10.90
N ALA A 43 7.65 -4.82 10.69
CA ALA A 43 6.20 -5.07 10.69
C ALA A 43 5.81 -6.25 9.78
N GLY A 44 5.03 -7.16 10.36
CA GLY A 44 4.45 -8.31 9.67
C GLY A 44 3.40 -7.91 8.62
N ASN A 45 3.01 -8.88 7.79
CA ASN A 45 2.06 -8.65 6.70
C ASN A 45 0.67 -8.26 7.21
N GLU A 46 0.31 -8.70 8.41
CA GLU A 46 -1.00 -8.50 9.06
C GLU A 46 -1.31 -7.01 9.22
N VAL A 47 -0.29 -6.17 9.42
CA VAL A 47 -0.47 -4.71 9.50
C VAL A 47 -0.87 -4.13 8.16
N PHE A 48 -0.21 -4.55 7.08
CA PHE A 48 -0.48 -4.04 5.73
C PHE A 48 -1.76 -4.61 5.14
N GLU A 49 -2.13 -5.82 5.53
CA GLU A 49 -3.39 -6.45 5.11
C GLU A 49 -4.61 -5.67 5.60
N GLN A 50 -4.52 -5.02 6.76
CA GLN A 50 -5.57 -4.11 7.26
C GLN A 50 -5.78 -2.88 6.38
N PHE A 51 -4.83 -2.54 5.51
CA PHE A 51 -4.98 -1.40 4.59
C PHE A 51 -5.88 -1.75 3.40
N PHE A 52 -5.96 -3.02 2.99
CA PHE A 52 -6.71 -3.41 1.78
C PHE A 52 -8.20 -3.06 1.83
N PRO A 53 -8.95 -3.35 2.91
CA PRO A 53 -10.35 -2.95 3.00
C PRO A 53 -10.55 -1.42 2.92
N VAL A 54 -9.59 -0.64 3.45
CA VAL A 54 -9.62 0.83 3.40
C VAL A 54 -9.37 1.34 1.99
N ILE A 55 -8.39 0.76 1.28
CA ILE A 55 -8.08 1.07 -0.12
C ILE A 55 -9.30 0.77 -1.00
N GLU A 56 -9.96 -0.38 -0.81
CA GLU A 56 -11.16 -0.74 -1.58
C GLU A 56 -12.32 0.21 -1.30
N ARG A 57 -12.57 0.54 -0.04
CA ARG A 57 -13.64 1.47 0.38
C ARG A 57 -13.52 2.83 -0.31
N GLU A 58 -12.31 3.36 -0.43
CA GLU A 58 -12.07 4.71 -0.96
C GLU A 58 -11.68 4.73 -2.45
N ALA A 59 -11.69 3.57 -3.14
CA ALA A 59 -11.25 3.47 -4.53
C ALA A 59 -12.15 4.23 -5.53
N ASN A 60 -13.38 4.58 -5.13
CA ASN A 60 -14.33 5.34 -5.93
C ASN A 60 -14.22 6.88 -5.70
N ASP A 61 -13.25 7.35 -4.91
CA ASP A 61 -13.07 8.78 -4.71
C ASP A 61 -12.46 9.44 -5.97
N ASP A 62 -13.21 10.31 -6.63
CA ASP A 62 -12.79 10.92 -7.90
C ASP A 62 -11.77 12.05 -7.76
N ARG A 63 -11.54 12.52 -6.53
CA ARG A 63 -10.62 13.62 -6.25
C ARG A 63 -9.19 13.22 -6.52
N ILE A 64 -8.50 14.06 -7.29
CA ILE A 64 -7.21 13.71 -7.92
C ILE A 64 -6.14 13.35 -6.88
N TYR A 65 -6.09 14.05 -5.75
CA TYR A 65 -5.07 13.80 -4.75
C TYR A 65 -5.37 12.53 -3.93
N VAL A 66 -6.65 12.26 -3.65
CA VAL A 66 -7.07 11.04 -2.96
C VAL A 66 -6.80 9.82 -3.82
N LYS A 67 -7.31 9.76 -5.07
CA LYS A 67 -7.11 8.57 -5.92
C LYS A 67 -5.64 8.25 -6.19
N LYS A 68 -4.79 9.29 -6.32
CA LYS A 68 -3.33 9.13 -6.44
C LYS A 68 -2.74 8.53 -5.16
N ALA A 69 -3.17 8.99 -3.99
CA ALA A 69 -2.71 8.46 -2.71
C ALA A 69 -3.18 7.00 -2.49
N VAL A 70 -4.42 6.67 -2.85
CA VAL A 70 -4.95 5.29 -2.80
C VAL A 70 -4.13 4.35 -3.71
N ASN A 71 -3.91 4.73 -4.97
CA ASN A 71 -3.07 3.95 -5.89
C ASN A 71 -1.64 3.78 -5.37
N TRP A 72 -1.05 4.86 -4.85
CA TRP A 72 0.30 4.82 -4.31
C TRP A 72 0.39 3.89 -3.10
N THR A 73 -0.60 3.92 -2.20
CA THR A 73 -0.68 3.00 -1.05
C THR A 73 -0.73 1.55 -1.50
N LEU A 74 -1.64 1.21 -2.42
CA LEU A 74 -1.80 -0.16 -2.94
C LEU A 74 -0.50 -0.70 -3.57
N ARG A 75 0.18 0.12 -4.38
CA ARG A 75 1.46 -0.25 -5.01
C ARG A 75 2.58 -0.43 -3.99
N ASN A 76 2.67 0.43 -2.98
CA ASN A 76 3.72 0.30 -1.95
C ASN A 76 3.53 -0.93 -1.08
N VAL A 77 2.28 -1.22 -0.69
CA VAL A 77 1.95 -2.47 0.01
C VAL A 77 2.37 -3.67 -0.84
N GLY A 78 1.98 -3.69 -2.12
CA GLY A 78 2.34 -4.77 -3.03
C GLY A 78 3.84 -4.92 -3.27
N LYS A 79 4.62 -3.83 -3.28
CA LYS A 79 6.08 -3.87 -3.47
C LYS A 79 6.86 -4.31 -2.22
N ARG A 80 6.21 -4.45 -1.07
CA ARG A 80 6.90 -4.77 0.18
C ARG A 80 7.51 -6.17 0.17
N ASN A 81 6.74 -7.16 -0.27
CA ASN A 81 7.17 -8.56 -0.43
C ASN A 81 6.24 -9.32 -1.39
N VAL A 82 6.61 -10.56 -1.71
CA VAL A 82 5.90 -11.38 -2.71
C VAL A 82 4.48 -11.78 -2.30
N ASP A 83 4.20 -11.92 -1.01
CA ASP A 83 2.86 -12.32 -0.53
C ASP A 83 1.90 -11.13 -0.57
N LEU A 84 2.35 -9.97 -0.10
CA LEU A 84 1.60 -8.73 -0.23
C LEU A 84 1.43 -8.31 -1.70
N LYS A 85 2.39 -8.61 -2.59
CA LYS A 85 2.22 -8.45 -4.05
C LYS A 85 0.99 -9.23 -4.55
N LYS A 86 0.91 -10.52 -4.23
CA LYS A 86 -0.22 -11.38 -4.64
C LYS A 86 -1.54 -10.82 -4.11
N ARG A 87 -1.60 -10.47 -2.82
CA ARG A 87 -2.81 -9.90 -2.21
C ARG A 87 -3.19 -8.55 -2.82
N ALA A 88 -2.24 -7.66 -3.05
CA ALA A 88 -2.47 -6.37 -3.68
C ALA A 88 -3.01 -6.51 -5.12
N ILE A 89 -2.56 -7.50 -5.89
CA ILE A 89 -3.12 -7.80 -7.22
C ILE A 89 -4.57 -8.28 -7.11
N VAL A 90 -4.88 -9.17 -6.16
CA VAL A 90 -6.26 -9.63 -5.93
C VAL A 90 -7.17 -8.44 -5.57
N VAL A 91 -6.72 -7.57 -4.68
CA VAL A 91 -7.42 -6.33 -4.30
C VAL A 91 -7.62 -5.41 -5.51
N ALA A 92 -6.57 -5.20 -6.31
CA ALA A 92 -6.66 -4.40 -7.52
C ALA A 92 -7.69 -4.96 -8.52
N LYS A 93 -7.79 -6.30 -8.65
CA LYS A 93 -8.80 -6.95 -9.49
C LYS A 93 -10.22 -6.74 -8.95
N ARG A 94 -10.43 -6.75 -7.63
CA ARG A 94 -11.73 -6.38 -7.03
C ARG A 94 -12.08 -4.91 -7.30
N ILE A 95 -11.13 -4.00 -7.12
CA ILE A 95 -11.31 -2.57 -7.43
C ILE A 95 -11.64 -2.37 -8.90
N LEU A 96 -11.05 -3.16 -9.81
CA LEU A 96 -11.32 -3.08 -11.25
C LEU A 96 -12.79 -3.34 -11.60
N ALA A 97 -13.48 -4.17 -10.81
CA ALA A 97 -14.90 -4.49 -11.00
C ALA A 97 -15.85 -3.36 -10.56
N ILE A 98 -15.36 -2.36 -9.82
CA ILE A 98 -16.15 -1.20 -9.41
C ILE A 98 -16.42 -0.31 -10.64
N ASN A 99 -17.68 0.06 -10.86
CA ASN A 99 -18.05 0.92 -11.99
C ASN A 99 -17.72 2.40 -11.74
N SER A 100 -16.42 2.70 -11.66
CA SER A 100 -15.89 4.03 -11.42
C SER A 100 -14.66 4.31 -12.28
N LYS A 101 -14.53 5.54 -12.78
CA LYS A 101 -13.35 5.97 -13.53
C LYS A 101 -12.10 5.91 -12.66
N SER A 102 -12.21 6.38 -11.41
CA SER A 102 -11.09 6.38 -10.47
C SER A 102 -10.71 4.97 -10.02
N ALA A 103 -11.68 4.11 -9.73
CA ALA A 103 -11.40 2.72 -9.38
C ALA A 103 -10.68 1.98 -10.51
N LYS A 104 -11.20 2.08 -11.74
CA LYS A 104 -10.56 1.48 -12.93
C LYS A 104 -9.14 2.02 -13.15
N TRP A 105 -8.91 3.32 -12.94
CA TRP A 105 -7.58 3.92 -13.05
C TRP A 105 -6.62 3.39 -11.97
N ILE A 106 -7.05 3.35 -10.71
CA ILE A 106 -6.26 2.82 -9.58
C ILE A 106 -5.87 1.37 -9.83
N ALA A 107 -6.84 0.53 -10.20
CA ALA A 107 -6.64 -0.90 -10.42
C ALA A 107 -5.67 -1.17 -11.57
N LYS A 108 -5.90 -0.59 -12.75
CA LYS A 108 -5.04 -0.79 -13.92
C LYS A 108 -3.60 -0.35 -13.64
N ASN A 109 -3.41 0.81 -13.00
CA ASN A 109 -2.06 1.27 -12.64
C ASN A 109 -1.37 0.34 -11.64
N ALA A 110 -2.09 -0.17 -10.64
CA ALA A 110 -1.53 -1.08 -9.65
C ALA A 110 -1.15 -2.44 -10.28
N ILE A 111 -2.03 -3.02 -11.08
CA ILE A 111 -1.80 -4.29 -11.79
C ILE A 111 -0.60 -4.15 -12.73
N ASN A 112 -0.62 -3.15 -13.62
CA ASN A 112 0.45 -2.90 -14.59
C ASN A 112 1.81 -2.67 -13.94
N GLU A 113 1.86 -2.10 -12.73
CA GLU A 113 3.11 -1.94 -12.02
C GLU A 113 3.57 -3.23 -11.34
N LEU A 114 2.66 -3.90 -10.62
CA LEU A 114 3.01 -5.05 -9.77
C LEU A 114 3.30 -6.30 -10.59
N GLU A 115 2.73 -6.43 -11.80
CA GLU A 115 2.96 -7.56 -12.69
C GLU A 115 4.21 -7.40 -13.59
N LYS A 116 4.91 -6.26 -13.54
CA LYS A 116 6.18 -6.09 -14.27
C LYS A 116 7.19 -7.17 -13.87
N PRO A 117 7.91 -7.76 -14.84
CA PRO A 117 8.97 -8.74 -14.56
C PRO A 117 10.07 -8.19 -13.65
N ASP A 118 10.40 -6.91 -13.82
CA ASP A 118 11.48 -6.18 -13.13
C ASP A 118 10.97 -5.32 -11.96
N VAL A 119 9.76 -5.61 -11.45
CA VAL A 119 9.23 -4.86 -10.30
C VAL A 119 10.16 -4.97 -9.10
N ASN A 120 10.63 -3.82 -8.60
CA ASN A 120 11.48 -3.78 -7.41
C ASN A 120 10.67 -4.18 -6.16
N ILE A 121 10.94 -5.36 -5.61
CA ILE A 121 10.38 -5.87 -4.36
C ILE A 121 11.38 -5.65 -3.22
N LEU A 122 10.92 -5.02 -2.15
CA LEU A 122 11.77 -4.58 -1.04
C LEU A 122 12.23 -5.73 -0.12
N ASN A 123 11.48 -6.83 -0.12
CA ASN A 123 11.69 -8.02 0.70
C ASN A 123 11.66 -7.73 2.21
N TYR A 124 10.74 -6.87 2.68
CA TYR A 124 10.53 -6.66 4.10
C TYR A 124 9.40 -7.56 4.64
N PRO A 125 9.50 -8.11 5.86
CA PRO A 125 10.70 -8.14 6.71
C PRO A 125 11.82 -9.03 6.14
N ARG A 126 13.05 -8.51 6.13
CA ARG A 126 14.18 -9.17 5.43
C ARG A 126 14.62 -10.47 6.08
N ASN A 127 14.39 -10.67 7.37
CA ASN A 127 14.61 -11.95 8.03
C ASN A 127 13.75 -13.09 7.45
N ILE A 128 12.57 -12.76 6.89
CA ILE A 128 11.66 -13.74 6.28
C ILE A 128 11.89 -13.83 4.76
N TYR A 129 11.95 -12.67 4.08
CA TYR A 129 11.96 -12.61 2.61
C TYR A 129 13.37 -12.47 2.00
N LYS A 130 14.41 -12.32 2.82
CA LYS A 130 15.82 -12.33 2.41
C LYS A 130 16.71 -12.92 3.52
N PRO A 131 16.47 -14.19 3.93
CA PRO A 131 17.23 -14.81 5.02
C PRO A 131 18.72 -14.85 4.66
N ALA A 132 19.58 -14.82 5.68
CA ALA A 132 21.04 -14.61 5.58
C ALA A 132 21.82 -15.67 4.75
N LEU A 133 21.13 -16.67 4.19
CA LEU A 133 21.70 -17.74 3.37
C LEU A 133 22.21 -17.28 1.99
N LEU A 134 22.16 -15.99 1.67
CA LEU A 134 22.78 -15.38 0.49
C LEU A 134 24.08 -14.61 0.80
N ARG A 135 24.68 -14.80 1.99
CA ARG A 135 26.03 -14.30 2.33
C ARG A 135 27.13 -15.36 2.22
N VAL A 136 26.89 -16.43 1.48
CA VAL A 136 27.96 -17.38 1.12
C VAL A 136 28.42 -17.05 -0.29
N ASN A 137 29.68 -16.59 -0.38
CA ASN A 137 30.50 -16.36 -1.58
C ASN A 137 30.20 -15.10 -2.42
N ARG A 138 30.82 -13.99 -2.02
CA ARG A 138 31.49 -13.05 -2.94
C ARG A 138 32.86 -12.71 -2.39
#